data_AF-A0A929Y8J2-F1
#
_entry.id   AF-A0A929Y8J2-F1
#
_cell.length_a   1.000
_cell.length_b   1.000
_cell.length_c   1.000
_cell.angle_alpha   90.00
_cell.angle_beta   90.00
_cell.angle_gamma   90.00
#
_symmetry.space_group_name_H-M   'P 1'
#
loop_
_entity.id
_entity.type
_entity.pdbx_description
1 polymer ?
#
loop_
_entity_poly.entity_id
_entity_poly.type
_entity_poly.pdbx_seq_one_letter_code
_entity_poly.pdbx_strand_id
1 'polypeptide(L)' 'MATKSFLKNVTIKNKKDCSKLLHALESAQKQKSVPVEFSRSYSLATKEEIDKIFI' A
#
# COMPACT_ATOMS: atom_id res chain seq x y z
N MET A 1 -12.65 -2.80 8.66
CA MET A 1 -12.17 -4.10 9.20
C MET A 1 -10.98 -4.56 8.34
N ALA A 2 -9.77 -4.13 8.67
CA ALA A 2 -8.55 -4.53 7.96
C ALA A 2 -8.06 -5.86 8.54
N THR A 3 -8.66 -6.97 8.10
CA THR A 3 -8.32 -8.30 8.62
C THR A 3 -7.34 -9.04 7.71
N LYS A 4 -6.15 -9.28 8.25
CA LYS A 4 -5.31 -10.48 8.04
C LYS A 4 -4.62 -10.75 6.69
N SER A 5 -4.79 -9.96 5.63
CA SER A 5 -4.26 -10.40 4.31
C SER A 5 -2.76 -10.12 4.04
N PHE A 6 -2.02 -9.46 4.93
CA PHE A 6 -0.63 -9.06 4.65
C PHE A 6 0.35 -10.23 4.52
N LEU A 7 0.08 -11.39 5.14
CA LEU A 7 0.96 -12.56 5.11
C LEU A 7 0.21 -13.78 4.58
N LYS A 8 -0.17 -13.74 3.30
CA LYS A 8 -0.70 -14.94 2.63
C LYS A 8 0.49 -15.73 2.08
N ASN A 9 0.72 -16.94 2.60
CA ASN A 9 1.73 -17.85 2.04
C ASN A 9 1.41 -18.11 0.56
N VAL A 10 2.30 -17.65 -0.32
CA VAL A 10 2.15 -17.81 -1.76
C VAL A 10 2.70 -19.19 -2.14
N THR A 11 1.83 -20.21 -2.14
CA THR A 11 2.20 -21.55 -2.61
C THR A 11 2.20 -21.58 -4.14
N ILE A 12 3.38 -21.48 -4.74
CA ILE A 12 3.56 -21.61 -6.19
C ILE A 12 3.70 -23.08 -6.53
N LYS A 13 2.72 -23.65 -7.23
CA LYS A 13 2.76 -25.05 -7.70
C LYS A 13 3.05 -25.16 -9.20
N ASN A 14 2.81 -24.09 -9.97
CA ASN A 14 2.88 -24.08 -11.42
C ASN A 14 3.73 -22.92 -11.96
N LYS A 15 4.40 -23.16 -13.10
CA LYS A 15 5.21 -22.14 -13.80
C LYS A 15 4.41 -20.89 -14.18
N LYS A 16 3.13 -21.08 -14.56
CA LYS A 16 2.21 -19.98 -14.92
C LYS A 16 1.96 -19.02 -13.75
N ASP A 17 1.80 -19.56 -12.55
CA ASP A 17 1.53 -18.77 -11.34
C ASP A 17 2.78 -18.02 -10.88
N CYS A 18 3.95 -18.64 -11.02
CA CYS A 18 5.25 -17.98 -10.82
C CYS A 18 5.42 -16.76 -11.73
N SER A 19 5.16 -16.93 -13.04
CA SER A 19 5.29 -15.85 -14.01
C SER A 19 4.35 -14.68 -13.73
N LYS A 20 3.10 -14.96 -13.30
CA LYS A 20 2.15 -13.92 -12.88
C LYS A 20 2.63 -13.13 -11.66
N LEU A 21 3.19 -13.81 -10.67
CA LEU A 21 3.75 -13.16 -9.48
C LEU A 21 4.93 -12.28 -9.84
N LEU A 22 5.84 -12.79 -10.67
CA LEU A 22 7.02 -12.06 -11.12
C LEU A 22 6.61 -10.77 -11.85
N HIS A 23 5.66 -10.87 -12.78
CA HIS A 23 5.10 -9.72 -13.48
C HIS A 23 4.41 -8.72 -12.54
N ALA A 24 3.65 -9.20 -11.55
CA ALA A 24 2.97 -8.36 -10.57
C ALA A 24 3.97 -7.59 -9.70
N LEU A 25 5.06 -8.24 -9.27
CA LEU A 25 6.13 -7.61 -8.50
C LEU A 25 6.88 -6.55 -9.31
N GLU A 26 7.25 -6.86 -10.56
CA GLU A 26 7.90 -5.91 -11.46
C GLU A 26 7.00 -4.70 -11.76
N SER A 27 5.70 -4.92 -11.90
CA SER A 27 4.72 -3.85 -12.14
C SER A 27 4.54 -2.97 -10.90
N ALA A 28 4.50 -3.56 -9.70
CA ALA A 28 4.39 -2.83 -8.44
C ALA A 28 5.63 -1.97 -8.17
N GLN A 29 6.83 -2.46 -8.50
CA GLN A 29 8.06 -1.67 -8.39
C GLN A 29 8.05 -0.43 -9.32
N LYS A 30 7.43 -0.56 -10.50
CA LYS A 30 7.36 0.52 -11.50
C LYS A 30 6.20 1.48 -11.31
N GLN A 31 5.26 1.19 -10.39
CA GLN A 31 4.21 2.15 -10.04
C GLN A 31 4.84 3.32 -9.30
N LYS A 32 5.13 4.39 -10.06
CA LYS A 32 5.40 5.71 -9.50
C LYS A 32 4.22 6.08 -8.61
N SER A 33 4.50 6.51 -7.39
CA SER A 33 3.50 7.01 -6.45
C SER A 33 2.58 7.96 -7.19
N VAL A 34 1.31 7.59 -7.35
CA VAL A 34 0.32 8.50 -7.90
C VAL A 34 0.19 9.62 -6.87
N PRO A 35 0.47 10.88 -7.22
CA PRO A 35 0.27 11.99 -6.29
C PRO A 35 -1.21 11.98 -5.92
N VAL A 36 -1.49 11.90 -4.62
CA VAL A 36 -2.85 11.95 -4.11
C VAL A 36 -3.36 13.36 -4.35
N GLU A 37 -4.26 13.52 -5.33
CA GLU A 37 -4.93 14.79 -5.57
C GLU A 37 -6.00 14.99 -4.50
N PHE A 38 -5.71 15.86 -3.53
CA PHE A 38 -6.67 16.23 -2.50
C PHE A 38 -7.74 17.14 -3.11
N SER A 39 -8.96 16.63 -3.22
CA SER A 39 -10.11 17.36 -3.78
C SER A 39 -10.76 18.36 -2.81
N ARG A 40 -10.32 18.41 -1.55
CA ARG A 40 -10.87 19.27 -0.49
C ARG A 40 -9.73 19.96 0.27
N SER A 41 -10.05 21.10 0.89
CA SER A 41 -9.14 21.82 1.78
C SER A 41 -8.61 20.87 2.84
N TYR A 42 -7.30 20.65 2.83
CA TYR A 42 -6.58 19.82 3.79
C TYR A 42 -5.59 20.69 4.55
N SER A 43 -5.42 20.39 5.83
CA SER A 43 -4.37 20.95 6.67
C SER A 43 -3.40 19.82 7.01
N LEU A 44 -2.10 20.07 6.85
CA LEU A 44 -1.07 19.15 7.30
C LEU A 44 -0.89 19.33 8.80
N ALA A 45 -1.20 18.30 9.58
CA ALA A 45 -0.99 18.33 11.02
C ALA A 45 0.49 18.10 11.33
N THR A 46 1.08 19.01 12.10
CA THR A 46 2.40 18.85 12.70
C THR A 46 2.34 17.88 13.88
N LYS A 47 3.49 17.32 14.27
CA LYS A 47 3.57 16.33 15.37
C LYS A 47 2.92 16.84 16.67
N GLU A 48 3.09 18.12 16.95
CA GLU A 48 2.51 18.80 18.13
C GLU A 48 0.98 18.86 18.09
N GLU A 49 0.37 18.97 16.91
CA GLU A 49 -1.08 18.98 16.74
C GLU A 49 -1.67 17.57 16.85
N ILE A 50 -0.92 16.56 16.37
CA ILE A 50 -1.29 15.16 16.54
C ILE A 50 -1.31 14.79 18.02
N ASP A 51 -0.27 15.16 18.77
CA ASP A 51 -0.17 14.87 20.20
C ASP A 51 -1.33 15.52 21.00
N LYS A 52 -1.81 16.70 20.59
CA LYS A 52 -2.99 17.36 21.19
C LYS A 52 -4.33 16.69 20.89
N ILE A 53 -4.43 15.91 19.82
CA ILE A 53 -5.68 15.24 19.42
C ILE A 53 -5.85 13.91 20.17
N PHE A 54 -4.73 13.25 20.52
CA PHE A 54 -4.72 11.89 21.07
C PHE A 54 -4.40 11.81 22.57
N ILE A 55 -4.19 12.95 23.24
CA ILE A 55 -4.01 13.08 24.70
C ILE A 55 -5.21 13.85 25.26
#